data_AF-A0A1B2LZ39-F1
#
_entry.id   AF-A0A1B2LZ39-F1
#
_cell.length_a   1.000
_cell.length_b   1.000
_cell.length_c   1.000
_cell.angle_alpha   90.00
_cell.angle_beta   90.00
_cell.angle_gamma   90.00
#
_symmetry.space_group_name_H-M   'P 1'
#
loop_
_entity.id
_entity.type
_entity.pdbx_description
1 polymer ?
#
loop_
_entity_poly.entity_id
_entity_poly.type
_entity_poly.pdbx_seq_one_letter_code
_entity_poly.pdbx_strand_id
1 'polypeptide(L)' 'MTKTDFKVGDLVVAINGDDRVFTFSSYMTDGRVLLKCKHGRSYCYSKHWFRPATAEEVAANRRLGVTNESE' A
#
# COMPACT_ATOMS: atom_id res chain seq x y z
N MET A 1 -9.95 4.87 17.30
CA MET A 1 -9.63 4.49 15.91
C MET A 1 -8.20 4.91 15.64
N THR A 2 -7.25 3.96 15.66
CA THR A 2 -5.85 4.22 15.34
C THR A 2 -5.76 4.63 13.87
N LYS A 3 -5.52 5.91 13.64
CA LYS A 3 -5.32 6.51 12.33
C LYS A 3 -3.97 5.97 11.83
N THR A 4 -3.97 5.01 10.93
CA THR A 4 -2.72 4.48 10.37
C THR A 4 -2.15 5.55 9.44
N ASP A 5 -1.32 6.43 10.00
CA ASP A 5 -0.59 7.42 9.25
C ASP A 5 0.72 6.78 8.73
N PHE A 6 0.91 6.79 7.41
CA PHE A 6 2.10 6.31 6.72
C PHE A 6 3.22 7.35 6.82
N LYS A 7 4.46 6.88 6.92
CA LYS A 7 5.67 7.71 6.85
C LYS A 7 6.30 7.57 5.48
N VAL A 8 6.91 8.66 5.00
CA VAL A 8 7.65 8.68 3.72
C VAL A 8 8.67 7.55 3.70
N GLY A 9 8.59 6.68 2.70
CA GLY A 9 9.41 5.47 2.58
C GLY A 9 8.72 4.18 3.01
N ASP A 10 7.58 4.24 3.70
CA ASP A 10 6.84 3.04 4.10
C ASP A 10 6.38 2.24 2.88
N LEU A 11 6.46 0.92 2.98
CA LEU A 11 5.90 0.01 1.99
C LEU A 11 4.43 -0.25 2.32
N VAL A 12 3.56 -0.03 1.34
CA VAL A 12 2.11 -0.16 1.47
C VAL A 12 1.56 -1.02 0.34
N VAL A 13 0.46 -1.69 0.63
CA VAL A 13 -0.30 -2.47 -0.36
C VAL A 13 -1.74 -1.99 -0.39
N ALA A 14 -2.39 -2.16 -1.54
CA ALA A 14 -3.82 -1.92 -1.63
C ALA A 14 -4.58 -2.93 -0.75
N ILE A 15 -5.71 -2.53 -0.18
CA ILE A 15 -6.58 -3.45 0.57
C ILE A 15 -7.16 -4.49 -0.40
N ASN A 16 -7.57 -4.05 -1.60
CA ASN A 16 -8.19 -4.88 -2.64
C ASN A 16 -7.72 -4.48 -4.05
N GLY A 17 -7.88 -5.38 -5.01
CA GLY A 17 -7.78 -5.11 -6.46
C GLY A 17 -6.37 -5.02 -7.05
N ASP A 18 -5.41 -4.44 -6.31
CA ASP A 18 -4.01 -4.34 -6.75
C ASP A 18 -3.14 -5.31 -5.93
N ASP A 19 -2.21 -5.98 -6.60
CA ASP A 19 -1.27 -6.93 -6.00
C ASP A 19 0.13 -6.34 -5.82
N ARG A 20 0.37 -5.09 -6.20
CA ARG A 20 1.69 -4.48 -6.14
C ARG A 20 1.96 -3.90 -4.75
N VAL A 21 3.24 -3.94 -4.38
CA VAL A 21 3.78 -3.17 -3.26
C VAL A 21 4.19 -1.78 -3.77
N PHE A 22 3.78 -0.75 -3.04
CA PHE A 22 4.11 0.64 -3.32
C PHE A 22 4.94 1.23 -2.19
N THR A 23 5.79 2.19 -2.52
CA THR A 23 6.46 3.05 -1.53
C THR A 23 5.63 4.32 -1.34
N PHE A 24 5.22 4.60 -0.11
CA PHE A 24 4.56 5.84 0.23
C PHE A 24 5.53 7.02 0.12
N SER A 25 5.12 8.06 -0.61
CA SER A 25 5.97 9.23 -0.90
C SER A 25 5.52 10.46 -0.12
N SER A 26 4.23 10.79 -0.09
CA SER A 26 3.71 11.96 0.63
C SER A 26 2.18 11.97 0.73
N TYR A 27 1.66 12.77 1.66
CA TYR A 27 0.26 13.15 1.70
C TYR A 27 -0.04 14.30 0.73
N MET A 28 -1.21 14.24 0.12
CA MET A 28 -1.79 15.32 -0.70
C MET A 28 -2.89 16.03 0.09
N THR A 29 -3.22 17.25 -0.32
CA THR A 29 -4.17 18.17 0.36
C THR A 29 -5.58 17.59 0.56
N ASP A 30 -5.98 16.60 -0.26
CA ASP A 30 -7.36 16.06 -0.29
C ASP A 30 -7.50 14.65 0.32
N GLY A 31 -6.64 14.30 1.27
CA GLY A 31 -6.67 12.96 1.89
C GLY A 31 -6.22 11.82 0.95
N ARG A 32 -5.59 12.20 -0.16
CA ARG A 32 -4.91 11.28 -1.07
C ARG A 32 -3.45 11.10 -0.67
N VAL A 33 -2.85 10.03 -1.17
CA VAL A 33 -1.44 9.70 -0.97
C VAL A 33 -0.76 9.55 -2.32
N LEU A 34 0.46 10.07 -2.41
CA LEU A 34 1.35 9.82 -3.53
C LEU A 34 2.15 8.56 -3.24
N LEU A 35 2.06 7.59 -4.14
CA LEU A 35 2.71 6.29 -4.06
C LEU A 35 3.66 6.12 -5.23
N LYS A 36 4.77 5.42 -5.04
CA LYS A 36 5.69 5.05 -6.11
C LYS A 36 5.75 3.54 -6.25
N CYS A 37 5.62 3.03 -7.46
CA CYS A 37 5.93 1.63 -7.72
C CYS A 37 7.45 1.45 -7.91
N LYS A 38 7.93 0.21 -7.83
CA LYS A 38 9.35 -0.14 -8.03
C LYS A 38 9.94 0.39 -9.35
N HIS A 39 9.13 0.55 -10.39
CA HIS A 39 9.55 1.06 -11.70
C HIS A 39 9.59 2.60 -11.77
N GLY A 40 9.47 3.31 -10.65
CA GLY A 40 9.55 4.77 -10.58
C GLY A 40 8.28 5.51 -11.02
N ARG A 41 7.24 4.80 -11.47
CA ARG A 41 5.94 5.44 -11.76
C ARG A 41 5.27 5.85 -10.45
N SER A 42 4.76 7.08 -10.45
CA SER A 42 4.02 7.64 -9.33
C SER A 42 2.51 7.52 -9.56
N TYR A 43 1.77 7.25 -8.48
CA TYR A 43 0.33 7.08 -8.48
C TYR A 43 -0.30 7.88 -7.34
N CYS A 44 -1.51 8.40 -7.55
CA CYS A 44 -2.24 9.16 -6.56
C CYS A 44 -3.58 8.49 -6.27
N TYR A 45 -3.81 8.06 -5.03
CA TYR A 45 -5.01 7.35 -4.63
C TYR A 45 -5.52 7.80 -3.26
N SER A 46 -6.75 7.42 -2.91
CA SER A 46 -7.28 7.64 -1.56
C SER A 46 -6.46 6.87 -0.52
N LYS A 47 -6.09 7.52 0.59
CA LYS A 47 -5.30 6.87 1.65
C LYS A 47 -5.98 5.62 2.22
N HIS A 48 -7.31 5.62 2.24
CA HIS A 48 -8.14 4.56 2.84
C HIS A 48 -8.13 3.27 2.02
N TRP A 49 -7.54 3.29 0.82
CA TRP A 49 -7.41 2.10 -0.02
C TRP A 49 -6.16 1.30 0.29
N PHE A 50 -5.32 1.77 1.21
CA PHE A 50 -4.02 1.18 1.49
C PHE A 50 -3.88 0.82 2.96
N ARG A 51 -3.02 -0.17 3.21
CA ARG A 51 -2.53 -0.54 4.54
C ARG A 51 -1.01 -0.75 4.48
N PRO A 52 -0.32 -0.76 5.62
CA PRO A 52 1.07 -1.20 5.66
C PRO A 52 1.23 -2.60 5.05
N ALA A 53 2.28 -2.77 4.25
CA ALA A 53 2.66 -4.08 3.74
C ALA A 53 3.23 -4.94 4.89
N THR A 54 2.91 -6.22 4.92
CA THR A 54 3.52 -7.15 5.90
C THR A 54 4.93 -7.53 5.45
N ALA A 55 5.75 -8.08 6.36
CA ALA A 55 7.09 -8.52 6.02
C ALA A 55 7.09 -9.58 4.90
N GLU A 56 6.09 -10.45 4.88
CA GLU A 56 5.90 -11.49 3.87
C GLU A 56 5.56 -10.90 2.50
N GLU A 57 4.71 -9.87 2.45
CA GLU A 57 4.36 -9.17 1.21
C GLU A 57 5.53 -8.39 0.64
N VAL A 58 6.34 -7.79 1.53
CA VAL A 58 7.58 -7.11 1.15
C VAL A 58 8.59 -8.11 0.59
N ALA A 59 8.78 -9.25 1.26
CA ALA A 59 9.67 -10.31 0.81
C ALA A 59 9.21 -10.93 -0.53
N ALA A 60 7.91 -11.13 -0.70
CA ALA A 60 7.31 -11.62 -1.95
C ALA A 60 7.19 -10.53 -3.04
N ASN A 61 7.44 -9.26 -2.68
CA ASN A 61 7.23 -8.07 -3.51
C ASN A 61 5.83 -8.03 -4.18
N ARG A 62 4.82 -8.53 -3.47
CA ARG A 62 3.41 -8.53 -3.89
C ARG A 62 2.49 -8.62 -2.68
N ARG A 63 1.28 -8.06 -2.79
CA ARG A 63 0.19 -8.29 -1.84
C ARG A 63 -0.13 -9.78 -1.84
N LEU A 64 -0.10 -10.37 -0.66
CA LEU A 64 -0.60 -11.71 -0.48
C LEU A 64 -2.09 -11.55 -0.24
N GLY A 65 -2.89 -12.06 -1.19
CA GLY A 65 -4.32 -12.17 -0.96
C GLY A 65 -4.52 -12.91 0.36
N VAL A 66 -5.45 -12.44 1.19
CA VAL A 66 -5.87 -13.24 2.34
C VAL A 66 -6.48 -14.49 1.72
N THR A 67 -5.71 -15.57 1.64
CA THR A 67 -6.25 -16.88 1.34
C THR A 67 -7.15 -17.20 2.53
N ASN A 68 -8.43 -16.83 2.40
CA ASN A 68 -9.46 -17.60 3.08
C ASN A 68 -9.34 -18.99 2.46
N GLU A 69 -8.54 -19.84 3.07
CA GLU A 69 -8.71 -21.28 2.97
C GLU A 69 -10.10 -21.56 3.56
N SER A 70 -11.09 -21.53 2.68
CA SER A 70 -12.45 -22.01 2.93
C SER A 70 -12.77 -22.92 1.76
N GLU A 71 -12.11 -24.07 1.75
CA GLU A 71 -12.63 -25.31 1.18
C GLU A 71 -12.80 -26.32 2.33
#